data_AF-A0A1B8ERF6-F1
#
_entry.id   AF-A0A1B8ERF6-F1
#
_cell.length_a   1.000
_cell.length_b   1.000
_cell.length_c   1.000
_cell.angle_alpha   90.00
_cell.angle_beta   90.00
_cell.angle_gamma   90.00
#
_symmetry.space_group_name_H-M   'P 1'
#
loop_
_entity.id
_entity.type
_entity.pdbx_description
1 polymer ?
#
loop_
_entity_poly.entity_id
_entity_poly.type
_entity_poly.pdbx_seq_one_letter_code
_entity_poly.pdbx_strand_id
1 'polypeptide(L)'
;MKSQVLASLVVLASTVAAHGGVCHYTVDGAEYNGTLWHLWDLENNPIPDPPQVPSIQRRWDFNPVFDVTSGNMTCNWDGTATASSIHAPIHAGNNITAHWDNFMPDVFPNVWPHSIGPILAYMAACPGDSCEGFDGSGDVWFKIGQVGLSPEAEDLRGPWKQGGLLQPGADGTPGYTVAIPKNLKSGKYLIRHEVIMLASRPPQFYIECAQLSITGNGTASPSGDYLASFPGAYKDEDPGLAMSQWWMGPGGSPFQPEWNTTEYPFPGPEVWSEQ
;
A
#
# COMPACT_ATOMS: atom_id res chain seq x y z
N MET A 1 1.48 60.84 20.91
CA MET A 1 2.08 59.50 20.70
C MET A 1 1.12 58.45 21.22
N LYS A 2 0.59 57.58 20.35
CA LYS A 2 0.11 56.23 20.65
C LYS A 2 -0.25 55.57 19.31
N SER A 3 0.74 54.93 18.70
CA SER A 3 0.58 54.11 17.51
C SER A 3 -0.06 52.79 17.95
N GLN A 4 -1.27 52.49 17.48
CA GLN A 4 -1.86 51.16 17.63
C GLN A 4 -1.41 50.32 16.44
N VAL A 5 -0.43 49.45 16.67
CA VAL A 5 -0.04 48.42 15.72
C VAL A 5 -1.08 47.29 15.83
N LEU A 6 -1.95 47.16 14.83
CA LEU A 6 -2.74 45.94 14.65
C LEU A 6 -1.79 44.84 14.18
N ALA A 7 -1.55 43.85 15.03
CA ALA A 7 -0.92 42.60 14.64
C ALA A 7 -2.01 41.69 14.03
N SER A 8 -2.06 41.63 12.69
CA SER A 8 -2.86 40.64 11.98
C SER A 8 -2.20 39.27 12.15
N LEU A 9 -2.74 38.42 13.03
CA LEU A 9 -2.43 36.99 13.05
C LEU A 9 -2.99 36.37 11.76
N VAL A 10 -2.12 36.11 10.79
CA VAL A 10 -2.42 35.23 9.67
C VAL A 10 -2.41 33.80 10.21
N VAL A 11 -3.59 33.26 10.51
CA VAL A 11 -3.76 31.81 10.72
C VAL A 11 -3.75 31.17 9.34
N LEU A 12 -2.57 30.79 8.86
CA LEU A 12 -2.46 29.80 7.80
C LEU A 12 -2.87 28.46 8.42
N ALA A 13 -4.12 28.07 8.23
CA ALA A 13 -4.50 26.67 8.39
C ALA A 13 -3.71 25.88 7.33
N SER A 14 -2.57 25.31 7.73
CA SER A 14 -1.79 24.42 6.91
C SER A 14 -2.59 23.14 6.73
N THR A 15 -3.40 23.07 5.66
CA THR A 15 -3.93 21.79 5.18
C THR A 15 -2.77 21.06 4.50
N VAL A 16 -1.85 20.49 5.29
CA VAL A 16 -0.84 19.59 4.73
C VAL A 16 -1.59 18.32 4.35
N ALA A 17 -1.95 18.20 3.08
CA ALA A 17 -2.42 16.95 2.51
C ALA A 17 -1.22 16.00 2.42
N ALA A 18 -0.86 15.36 3.53
CA ALA A 18 0.25 14.44 3.56
C ALA A 18 -0.17 13.11 2.92
N HIS A 19 0.47 12.78 1.81
CA HIS A 19 0.24 11.61 0.97
C HIS A 19 1.58 10.93 0.66
N GLY A 20 1.57 9.74 0.09
CA GLY A 20 2.79 8.96 -0.10
C GLY A 20 2.54 7.59 -0.72
N GLY A 21 3.54 6.74 -0.67
CA GLY A 21 3.49 5.37 -1.19
C GLY A 21 4.82 4.66 -0.96
N VAL A 22 4.97 3.46 -1.51
CA VAL A 22 6.24 2.72 -1.44
C VAL A 22 7.34 3.49 -2.17
N CYS A 23 8.44 3.77 -1.47
CA CYS A 23 9.61 4.48 -2.02
C CYS A 23 10.78 3.53 -2.35
N HIS A 24 10.89 2.38 -1.68
CA HIS A 24 11.87 1.34 -1.98
C HIS A 24 11.48 -0.02 -1.38
N TYR A 25 12.21 -1.07 -1.77
CA TYR A 25 12.07 -2.42 -1.26
C TYR A 25 13.40 -3.01 -0.84
N THR A 26 13.38 -3.78 0.26
CA THR A 26 14.44 -4.75 0.56
C THR A 26 13.96 -6.12 0.12
N VAL A 27 14.59 -6.72 -0.89
CA VAL A 27 14.26 -8.05 -1.42
C VAL A 27 15.45 -8.97 -1.19
N ASP A 28 15.27 -10.00 -0.36
CA ASP A 28 16.34 -10.95 0.00
C ASP A 28 17.65 -10.26 0.48
N GLY A 29 17.48 -9.15 1.22
CA GLY A 29 18.58 -8.32 1.73
C GLY A 29 19.20 -7.34 0.73
N ALA A 30 18.74 -7.31 -0.53
CA ALA A 30 19.17 -6.35 -1.53
C ALA A 30 18.16 -5.18 -1.67
N GLU A 31 18.68 -3.96 -1.82
CA GLU A 31 17.87 -2.75 -1.95
C GLU A 31 17.47 -2.47 -3.40
N TYR A 32 16.20 -2.13 -3.60
CA TYR A 32 15.62 -1.73 -4.88
C TYR A 32 14.86 -0.42 -4.71
N ASN A 33 15.38 0.65 -5.31
CA ASN A 33 14.68 1.93 -5.33
C ASN A 33 13.37 1.80 -6.12
N GLY A 34 12.31 2.39 -5.57
CA GLY A 34 11.04 2.58 -6.26
C GLY A 34 11.17 3.58 -7.40
N THR A 35 10.13 3.67 -8.21
CA THR A 35 10.00 4.73 -9.22
C THR A 35 9.55 6.02 -8.54
N LEU A 36 9.87 7.16 -9.13
CA LEU A 36 9.22 8.40 -8.73
C LEU A 36 7.72 8.31 -9.04
N TRP A 37 6.89 8.93 -8.20
CA TRP A 37 5.47 9.08 -8.48
C TRP A 37 5.25 9.96 -9.71
N HIS A 38 4.08 9.80 -10.32
CA HIS A 38 3.69 10.58 -11.48
C HIS A 38 3.49 12.08 -11.15
N LEU A 39 3.89 12.95 -12.07
CA LEU A 39 3.77 14.40 -11.90
C LEU A 39 2.60 14.95 -12.72
N TRP A 40 1.93 15.94 -12.16
CA TRP A 40 0.83 16.65 -12.80
C TRP A 40 1.21 18.11 -13.03
N ASP A 41 0.77 18.69 -14.14
CA ASP A 41 0.88 20.12 -14.36
C ASP A 41 -0.18 20.90 -13.55
N LEU A 42 -0.12 22.24 -13.60
CA LEU A 42 -1.05 23.11 -12.87
C LEU A 42 -2.51 23.01 -13.38
N GLU A 43 -2.72 22.36 -14.52
CA GLU A 43 -4.02 22.13 -15.15
C GLU A 43 -4.52 20.70 -14.91
N ASN A 44 -3.81 19.90 -14.08
CA ASN A 44 -4.05 18.48 -13.84
C ASN A 44 -3.93 17.59 -15.07
N ASN A 45 -3.05 17.95 -16.02
CA ASN A 45 -2.65 17.03 -17.08
C ASN A 45 -1.43 16.20 -16.64
N PRO A 46 -1.37 14.92 -17.04
CA PRO A 46 -0.24 14.06 -16.72
C PRO A 46 1.04 14.54 -17.43
N ILE A 47 2.12 14.73 -16.68
CA ILE A 47 3.44 15.08 -17.22
C ILE A 47 4.19 13.79 -17.54
N PRO A 48 4.80 13.65 -18.73
CA PRO A 48 5.63 12.49 -19.04
C PRO A 48 6.67 12.23 -17.96
N ASP A 49 6.77 10.97 -17.55
CA ASP A 49 7.69 10.58 -16.50
C ASP A 49 9.13 11.01 -16.84
N PRO A 50 9.90 11.51 -15.86
CA PRO A 50 11.31 11.76 -16.06
C PRO A 50 12.03 10.45 -16.41
N PRO A 51 13.25 10.49 -16.98
CA PRO A 51 14.03 9.29 -17.25
C PRO A 51 14.09 8.38 -16.01
N GLN A 52 13.45 7.22 -16.11
CA GLN A 52 13.31 6.29 -14.99
C GLN A 52 14.58 5.44 -14.87
N VAL A 53 15.10 5.34 -13.65
CA VAL A 53 16.14 4.37 -13.31
C VAL A 53 15.56 2.95 -13.36
N PRO A 54 16.40 1.91 -13.53
CA PRO A 54 15.93 0.54 -13.40
C PRO A 54 15.23 0.32 -12.06
N SER A 55 13.98 -0.12 -12.10
CA SER A 55 13.17 -0.35 -10.91
C SER A 55 12.27 -1.56 -11.10
N ILE A 56 12.00 -2.23 -9.99
CA ILE A 56 10.99 -3.28 -9.93
C ILE A 56 9.58 -2.71 -9.78
N GLN A 57 9.45 -1.46 -9.33
CA GLN A 57 8.17 -0.81 -9.05
C GLN A 57 7.51 -0.34 -10.35
N ARG A 58 6.19 -0.41 -10.38
CA ARG A 58 5.35 0.11 -11.45
C ARG A 58 5.03 1.57 -11.25
N ARG A 59 4.58 2.22 -12.32
CA ARG A 59 4.10 3.61 -12.26
C ARG A 59 2.96 3.74 -11.26
N TRP A 60 2.96 4.85 -10.53
CA TRP A 60 2.06 5.10 -9.41
C TRP A 60 1.90 6.61 -9.17
N ASP A 61 0.90 6.99 -8.40
CA ASP A 61 0.66 8.34 -7.94
C ASP A 61 0.57 8.38 -6.42
N PHE A 62 1.01 9.48 -5.79
CA PHE A 62 0.97 9.62 -4.34
C PHE A 62 -0.44 9.84 -3.79
N ASN A 63 -1.38 10.32 -4.61
CA ASN A 63 -2.77 10.45 -4.21
C ASN A 63 -3.40 9.05 -4.10
N PRO A 64 -4.34 8.88 -3.16
CA PRO A 64 -4.96 7.59 -2.97
C PRO A 64 -5.99 7.34 -4.07
N VAL A 65 -6.22 6.07 -4.35
CA VAL A 65 -7.43 5.64 -5.04
C VAL A 65 -8.56 5.66 -4.02
N PHE A 66 -9.74 6.14 -4.43
CA PHE A 66 -10.93 6.20 -3.57
C PHE A 66 -12.05 5.24 -4.03
N ASP A 67 -12.12 4.99 -5.33
CA ASP A 67 -13.17 4.20 -5.97
C ASP A 67 -12.71 2.75 -6.14
N VAL A 68 -13.35 1.82 -5.42
CA VAL A 68 -13.05 0.37 -5.48
C VAL A 68 -13.32 -0.25 -6.85
N THR A 69 -14.03 0.45 -7.74
CA THR A 69 -14.29 0.02 -9.12
C THR A 69 -13.29 0.59 -10.13
N SER A 70 -12.37 1.47 -9.69
CA SER A 70 -11.35 2.07 -10.54
C SER A 70 -10.36 1.04 -11.08
N GLY A 71 -9.95 1.18 -12.34
CA GLY A 71 -8.85 0.40 -12.91
C GLY A 71 -7.52 0.59 -12.18
N ASN A 72 -7.35 1.71 -11.46
CA ASN A 72 -6.17 1.97 -10.64
C ASN A 72 -6.14 1.14 -9.34
N MET A 73 -7.19 0.37 -9.02
CA MET A 73 -7.17 -0.54 -7.85
C MET A 73 -6.15 -1.67 -7.99
N THR A 74 -5.73 -1.99 -9.21
CA THR A 74 -4.73 -3.05 -9.47
C THR A 74 -3.35 -2.62 -9.00
N CYS A 75 -2.82 -1.55 -9.59
CA CYS A 75 -1.43 -1.11 -9.41
C CYS A 75 -1.31 0.42 -9.43
N ASN A 76 -2.31 1.15 -8.92
CA ASN A 76 -2.36 2.62 -8.87
C ASN A 76 -2.33 3.22 -10.29
N TRP A 77 -1.77 4.42 -10.47
CA TRP A 77 -1.82 5.23 -11.69
C TRP A 77 -1.28 4.51 -12.92
N ASP A 78 -2.20 4.07 -13.79
CA ASP A 78 -2.01 3.22 -14.98
C ASP A 78 -1.31 1.88 -14.76
N GLY A 79 -0.55 1.73 -13.67
CA GLY A 79 0.05 0.49 -13.22
C GLY A 79 0.95 -0.15 -14.26
N THR A 80 1.50 0.62 -15.19
CA THR A 80 2.34 0.09 -16.28
C THR A 80 3.79 -0.08 -15.81
N ALA A 81 4.50 -1.03 -16.43
CA ALA A 81 5.93 -1.18 -16.21
C ALA A 81 6.69 0.03 -16.79
N THR A 82 7.76 0.46 -16.13
CA THR A 82 8.62 1.53 -16.65
C THR A 82 9.45 1.05 -17.83
N ALA A 83 9.97 1.98 -18.63
CA ALA A 83 10.85 1.65 -19.76
C ALA A 83 12.15 0.91 -19.35
N SER A 84 12.57 1.07 -18.10
CA SER A 84 13.76 0.44 -17.51
C SER A 84 13.38 -0.68 -16.53
N SER A 85 12.17 -1.24 -16.63
CA SER A 85 11.67 -2.18 -15.63
C SER A 85 12.52 -3.45 -15.53
N ILE A 86 12.66 -3.97 -14.30
CA ILE A 86 13.40 -5.19 -13.99
C ILE A 86 12.58 -6.09 -13.05
N HIS A 87 13.02 -7.34 -12.85
CA HIS A 87 12.47 -8.25 -11.85
C HIS A 87 13.52 -8.49 -10.76
N ALA A 88 13.17 -8.28 -9.49
CA ALA A 88 14.06 -8.67 -8.39
C ALA A 88 14.08 -10.20 -8.23
N PRO A 89 15.25 -10.86 -8.28
CA PRO A 89 15.36 -12.27 -7.92
C PRO A 89 15.05 -12.47 -6.43
N ILE A 90 14.24 -13.48 -6.11
CA ILE A 90 13.97 -13.89 -4.73
C ILE A 90 13.69 -15.40 -4.67
N HIS A 91 14.13 -16.04 -3.59
CA HIS A 91 13.77 -17.43 -3.33
C HIS A 91 12.41 -17.52 -2.64
N ALA A 92 11.59 -18.50 -3.02
CA ALA A 92 10.38 -18.85 -2.28
C ALA A 92 10.74 -19.15 -0.81
N GLY A 93 9.99 -18.57 0.13
CA GLY A 93 10.28 -18.62 1.57
C GLY A 93 11.11 -17.44 2.10
N ASN A 94 11.77 -16.67 1.23
CA ASN A 94 12.51 -15.48 1.65
C ASN A 94 11.58 -14.27 1.76
N ASN A 95 12.08 -13.23 2.42
CA ASN A 95 11.32 -12.04 2.73
C ASN A 95 11.52 -10.92 1.70
N ILE A 96 10.45 -10.17 1.49
CA ILE A 96 10.46 -8.84 0.90
C ILE A 96 9.89 -7.86 1.91
N THR A 97 10.50 -6.69 2.02
CA THR A 97 9.98 -5.55 2.79
C THR A 97 9.69 -4.42 1.82
N ALA A 98 8.47 -3.86 1.89
CA ALA A 98 8.15 -2.60 1.25
C ALA A 98 8.28 -1.46 2.27
N HIS A 99 8.84 -0.33 1.84
CA HIS A 99 9.10 0.83 2.68
C HIS A 99 8.32 2.04 2.16
N TRP A 100 7.52 2.68 3.03
CA TRP A 100 6.70 3.82 2.66
C TRP A 100 7.34 5.13 3.08
N ASP A 101 7.06 6.16 2.29
CA ASP A 101 7.41 7.54 2.61
C ASP A 101 6.27 8.48 2.18
N ASN A 102 6.35 9.74 2.61
CA ASN A 102 5.52 10.80 2.07
C ASN A 102 6.08 11.34 0.73
N PHE A 103 5.27 12.13 0.03
CA PHE A 103 5.60 12.70 -1.28
C PHE A 103 6.65 13.84 -1.25
N MET A 104 7.09 14.31 -0.08
CA MET A 104 8.15 15.33 0.04
C MET A 104 9.11 14.99 1.18
N PRO A 105 9.88 13.89 1.07
CA PRO A 105 10.75 13.40 2.14
C PRO A 105 11.81 14.42 2.60
N ASP A 106 12.27 15.28 1.66
CA ASP A 106 13.23 16.34 1.95
C ASP A 106 12.63 17.54 2.72
N VAL A 107 11.30 17.62 2.79
CA VAL A 107 10.56 18.71 3.45
C VAL A 107 9.84 18.23 4.71
N PHE A 108 9.26 17.03 4.66
CA PHE A 108 8.67 16.35 5.80
C PHE A 108 9.48 15.06 6.05
N PRO A 109 10.17 14.95 7.19
CA PRO A 109 11.13 13.86 7.41
C PRO A 109 10.45 12.50 7.21
N ASN A 110 11.08 11.67 6.39
CA ASN A 110 10.68 10.39 5.79
C ASN A 110 9.65 9.52 6.55
N VAL A 111 8.39 9.97 6.61
CA VAL A 111 7.35 9.29 7.36
C VAL A 111 6.08 9.20 6.53
N TRP A 112 5.59 7.97 6.37
CA TRP A 112 4.23 7.70 5.93
C TRP A 112 3.24 8.45 6.82
N PRO A 113 2.21 9.16 6.31
CA PRO A 113 1.47 10.13 7.12
C PRO A 113 0.25 9.59 7.89
N HIS A 114 -0.14 8.33 7.65
CA HIS A 114 -1.40 7.77 8.17
C HIS A 114 -1.18 6.66 9.20
N SER A 115 -2.10 6.48 10.13
CA SER A 115 -1.91 5.58 11.28
C SER A 115 -3.07 4.62 11.56
N ILE A 116 -4.12 4.61 10.73
CA ILE A 116 -5.37 3.90 11.02
C ILE A 116 -5.82 3.11 9.80
N GLY A 117 -5.73 1.78 9.92
CA GLY A 117 -6.15 0.83 8.90
C GLY A 117 -5.12 -0.27 8.62
N PRO A 118 -5.48 -1.25 7.77
CA PRO A 118 -4.66 -2.41 7.50
C PRO A 118 -3.56 -2.14 6.46
N ILE A 119 -2.57 -3.05 6.46
CA ILE A 119 -1.59 -3.21 5.37
C ILE A 119 -1.76 -4.63 4.81
N LEU A 120 -1.83 -4.77 3.50
CA LEU A 120 -2.03 -6.05 2.81
C LEU A 120 -0.96 -6.26 1.74
N ALA A 121 -0.62 -7.53 1.47
CA ALA A 121 0.23 -7.93 0.37
C ALA A 121 -0.42 -9.06 -0.44
N TYR A 122 -0.42 -8.89 -1.75
CA TYR A 122 -0.94 -9.83 -2.72
C TYR A 122 0.11 -10.16 -3.77
N MET A 123 -0.06 -11.29 -4.45
CA MET A 123 0.77 -11.68 -5.57
C MET A 123 -0.08 -12.14 -6.74
N ALA A 124 0.44 -12.00 -7.96
CA ALA A 124 -0.16 -12.53 -9.17
C ALA A 124 0.92 -13.11 -10.09
N ALA A 125 0.71 -14.32 -10.59
CA ALA A 125 1.62 -14.94 -11.55
C ALA A 125 1.52 -14.22 -12.91
N CYS A 126 2.66 -13.82 -13.45
CA CYS A 126 2.72 -13.20 -14.77
C CYS A 126 2.63 -14.28 -15.87
N PRO A 127 2.01 -13.97 -17.01
CA PRO A 127 2.01 -14.86 -18.16
C PRO A 127 3.44 -14.99 -18.72
N GLY A 128 4.00 -16.19 -18.64
CA GLY A 128 5.33 -16.49 -19.18
C GLY A 128 6.48 -15.91 -18.35
N ASP A 129 7.51 -15.42 -19.04
CA ASP A 129 8.81 -15.10 -18.43
C ASP A 129 9.02 -13.59 -18.18
N SER A 130 7.98 -12.76 -18.32
CA SER A 130 8.02 -11.33 -17.95
C SER A 130 6.67 -10.84 -17.43
N CYS A 131 6.73 -9.80 -16.60
CA CYS A 131 5.54 -9.10 -16.12
C CYS A 131 5.27 -7.81 -16.90
N GLU A 132 6.18 -7.35 -17.76
CA GLU A 132 6.11 -5.99 -18.34
C GLU A 132 4.79 -5.69 -19.06
N GLY A 133 4.29 -6.66 -19.85
CA GLY A 133 3.03 -6.54 -20.59
C GLY A 133 1.79 -7.03 -19.85
N PHE A 134 1.93 -7.47 -18.59
CA PHE A 134 0.82 -7.99 -17.80
C PHE A 134 0.16 -6.86 -17.01
N ASP A 135 -1.13 -6.62 -17.21
CA ASP A 135 -1.88 -5.57 -16.52
C ASP A 135 -2.48 -6.02 -15.18
N GLY A 136 -2.36 -7.29 -14.81
CA GLY A 136 -2.92 -7.83 -13.58
C GLY A 136 -4.45 -7.97 -13.59
N SER A 137 -5.08 -7.95 -14.77
CA SER A 137 -6.53 -8.11 -14.90
C SER A 137 -7.01 -9.54 -14.66
N GLY A 138 -8.25 -9.68 -14.17
CA GLY A 138 -8.90 -10.96 -13.89
C GLY A 138 -8.63 -11.51 -12.48
N ASP A 139 -9.13 -12.72 -12.21
CA ASP A 139 -8.98 -13.42 -10.93
C ASP A 139 -7.59 -14.04 -10.81
N VAL A 140 -6.58 -13.21 -10.59
CA VAL A 140 -5.15 -13.59 -10.62
C VAL A 140 -4.41 -13.28 -9.32
N TRP A 141 -5.00 -12.46 -8.46
CA TRP A 141 -4.37 -12.00 -7.23
C TRP A 141 -4.70 -12.93 -6.07
N PHE A 142 -3.68 -13.35 -5.33
CA PHE A 142 -3.84 -14.09 -4.08
C PHE A 142 -3.14 -13.36 -2.95
N LYS A 143 -3.76 -13.32 -1.78
CA LYS A 143 -3.23 -12.63 -0.61
C LYS A 143 -2.13 -13.48 0.04
N ILE A 144 -0.97 -12.89 0.32
CA ILE A 144 0.16 -13.58 0.97
C ILE A 144 0.43 -13.07 2.40
N GLY A 145 -0.14 -11.93 2.76
CA GLY A 145 -0.05 -11.40 4.11
C GLY A 145 -1.01 -10.25 4.34
N GLN A 146 -1.42 -10.08 5.59
CA GLN A 146 -2.19 -8.93 6.04
C GLN A 146 -1.85 -8.62 7.50
N VAL A 147 -1.91 -7.35 7.85
CA VAL A 147 -1.73 -6.89 9.22
C VAL A 147 -2.68 -5.73 9.52
N GLY A 148 -3.25 -5.73 10.72
CA GLY A 148 -4.22 -4.73 11.17
C GLY A 148 -3.75 -4.05 12.44
N LEU A 149 -4.42 -4.34 13.55
CA LEU A 149 -4.09 -3.80 14.87
C LEU A 149 -2.71 -4.24 15.38
N SER A 150 -2.09 -3.38 16.19
CA SER A 150 -0.90 -3.72 16.96
C SER A 150 -1.26 -4.60 18.17
N PRO A 151 -0.33 -5.41 18.72
CA PRO A 151 -0.60 -6.30 19.85
C PRO A 151 -1.15 -5.61 21.10
N GLU A 152 -0.87 -4.31 21.25
CA GLU A 152 -1.31 -3.49 22.38
C GLU A 152 -2.70 -2.87 22.19
N ALA A 153 -3.35 -3.08 21.04
CA ALA A 153 -4.69 -2.58 20.79
C ALA A 153 -5.73 -3.28 21.65
N GLU A 154 -6.57 -2.49 22.31
CA GLU A 154 -7.70 -3.00 23.08
C GLU A 154 -8.91 -3.28 22.19
N ASP A 155 -9.04 -2.53 21.10
CA ASP A 155 -10.07 -2.73 20.09
C ASP A 155 -9.73 -2.05 18.75
N LEU A 156 -10.69 -2.00 17.82
CA LEU A 156 -10.48 -1.46 16.47
C LEU A 156 -10.05 0.02 16.44
N ARG A 157 -10.15 0.77 17.54
CA ARG A 157 -9.65 2.16 17.61
C ARG A 157 -8.13 2.25 17.56
N GLY A 158 -7.41 1.14 17.71
CA GLY A 158 -5.96 1.07 17.58
C GLY A 158 -5.24 0.85 18.91
N PRO A 159 -3.90 0.98 18.91
CA PRO A 159 -3.07 1.39 17.77
C PRO A 159 -3.07 0.37 16.62
N TRP A 160 -2.95 0.85 15.38
CA TRP A 160 -2.78 0.01 14.18
C TRP A 160 -1.30 -0.12 13.82
N LYS A 161 -0.93 -1.24 13.17
CA LYS A 161 0.43 -1.45 12.68
C LYS A 161 0.86 -0.44 11.63
N GLN A 162 -0.09 0.11 10.87
CA GLN A 162 0.15 1.24 9.97
C GLN A 162 0.78 2.44 10.67
N GLY A 163 0.44 2.70 11.94
CA GLY A 163 1.08 3.76 12.73
C GLY A 163 2.58 3.55 12.96
N GLY A 164 3.09 2.32 12.86
CA GLY A 164 4.53 2.03 12.89
C GLY A 164 5.29 2.52 11.66
N LEU A 165 4.59 2.80 10.55
CA LEU A 165 5.21 3.42 9.36
C LEU A 165 5.51 4.92 9.58
N LEU A 166 4.79 5.58 10.49
CA LEU A 166 5.02 6.98 10.90
C LEU A 166 6.23 7.13 11.84
N GLN A 167 6.41 6.18 12.75
CA GLN A 167 7.44 6.22 13.78
C GLN A 167 8.06 4.84 13.91
N PRO A 168 9.23 4.59 13.28
CA PRO A 168 9.92 3.33 13.47
C PRO A 168 10.22 3.13 14.96
N GLY A 169 9.82 1.97 15.49
CA GLY A 169 10.12 1.56 16.86
C GLY A 169 11.61 1.29 17.07
N ALA A 170 11.95 0.75 18.24
CA ALA A 170 13.34 0.43 18.61
C ALA A 170 13.98 -0.69 17.75
N ASP A 171 13.21 -1.40 16.95
CA ASP A 171 13.59 -2.54 16.11
C ASP A 171 13.91 -2.19 14.65
N GLY A 172 13.77 -0.92 14.24
CA GLY A 172 14.38 -0.40 13.02
C GLY A 172 13.55 -0.51 11.74
N THR A 173 13.74 0.52 10.90
CA THR A 173 13.21 0.81 9.55
C THR A 173 11.69 0.68 9.34
N PRO A 174 10.98 1.79 9.04
CA PRO A 174 9.54 1.73 8.74
C PRO A 174 9.30 0.88 7.49
N GLY A 175 8.41 -0.10 7.57
CA GLY A 175 8.07 -0.95 6.43
C GLY A 175 7.16 -2.11 6.81
N TYR A 176 6.76 -2.87 5.80
CA TYR A 176 5.98 -4.10 5.96
C TYR A 176 6.70 -5.26 5.30
N THR A 177 7.16 -6.21 6.12
CA THR A 177 7.85 -7.43 5.67
C THR A 177 6.86 -8.56 5.52
N VAL A 178 6.90 -9.24 4.38
CA VAL A 178 6.12 -10.45 4.10
C VAL A 178 7.02 -11.51 3.48
N ALA A 179 6.78 -12.77 3.84
CA ALA A 179 7.48 -13.91 3.26
C ALA A 179 6.80 -14.34 1.95
N ILE A 180 7.60 -14.61 0.91
CA ILE A 180 7.10 -15.31 -0.27
C ILE A 180 6.71 -16.73 0.14
N PRO A 181 5.52 -17.25 -0.21
CA PRO A 181 5.10 -18.59 0.21
C PRO A 181 6.11 -19.65 -0.24
N LYS A 182 6.55 -20.49 0.70
CA LYS A 182 7.71 -21.39 0.53
C LYS A 182 7.54 -22.40 -0.60
N ASN A 183 6.31 -22.88 -0.80
CA ASN A 183 5.99 -23.87 -1.82
C ASN A 183 5.42 -23.27 -3.11
N LEU A 184 5.44 -21.94 -3.26
CA LEU A 184 5.02 -21.26 -4.47
C LEU A 184 5.85 -21.72 -5.68
N LYS A 185 5.17 -21.99 -6.78
CA LYS A 185 5.80 -22.35 -8.06
C LYS A 185 6.74 -21.24 -8.55
N SER A 186 7.94 -21.60 -8.99
CA SER A 186 8.87 -20.66 -9.62
C SER A 186 8.26 -19.96 -10.85
N GLY A 187 8.64 -18.71 -11.08
CA GLY A 187 8.12 -17.92 -12.21
C GLY A 187 8.28 -16.41 -12.00
N LYS A 188 7.70 -15.62 -12.91
CA LYS A 188 7.59 -14.18 -12.75
C LYS A 188 6.28 -13.82 -12.07
N TYR A 189 6.35 -12.89 -11.13
CA TYR A 189 5.18 -12.47 -10.36
C TYR A 189 5.14 -10.96 -10.20
N LEU A 190 3.93 -10.41 -10.16
CA LEU A 190 3.68 -9.15 -9.51
C LEU A 190 3.47 -9.38 -8.02
N ILE A 191 3.97 -8.45 -7.20
CA ILE A 191 3.58 -8.29 -5.80
C ILE A 191 2.91 -6.93 -5.66
N ARG A 192 1.74 -6.88 -5.04
CA ARG A 192 0.94 -5.68 -4.77
C ARG A 192 0.91 -5.45 -3.28
N HIS A 193 1.49 -4.34 -2.83
CA HIS A 193 1.36 -3.87 -1.46
C HIS A 193 0.27 -2.81 -1.39
N GLU A 194 -0.48 -2.82 -0.30
CA GLU A 194 -1.60 -1.91 -0.12
C GLU A 194 -1.68 -1.43 1.32
N VAL A 195 -1.76 -0.12 1.49
CA VAL A 195 -2.21 0.52 2.72
C VAL A 195 -3.63 1.02 2.51
N ILE A 196 -4.55 0.67 3.41
CA ILE A 196 -5.91 1.20 3.40
C ILE A 196 -6.04 2.14 4.60
N MET A 197 -6.17 3.44 4.36
CA MET A 197 -6.43 4.40 5.43
C MET A 197 -7.94 4.53 5.66
N LEU A 198 -8.36 4.24 6.89
CA LEU A 198 -9.77 4.17 7.30
C LEU A 198 -10.24 5.43 8.06
N ALA A 199 -9.36 6.39 8.33
CA ALA A 199 -9.72 7.68 8.94
C ALA A 199 -10.27 8.70 7.91
N SER A 200 -10.96 8.22 6.87
CA SER A 200 -11.58 9.05 5.82
C SER A 200 -12.71 8.27 5.14
N ARG A 201 -13.75 8.96 4.67
CA ARG A 201 -14.79 8.37 3.82
C ARG A 201 -14.89 9.16 2.51
N PRO A 202 -14.77 8.53 1.33
CA PRO A 202 -14.41 7.12 1.09
C PRO A 202 -13.04 6.72 1.69
N PRO A 203 -12.82 5.42 2.01
CA PRO A 203 -11.49 4.97 2.45
C PRO A 203 -10.44 5.27 1.38
N GLN A 204 -9.20 5.44 1.80
CA GLN A 204 -8.08 5.79 0.92
C GLN A 204 -7.19 4.58 0.69
N PHE A 205 -7.06 4.16 -0.57
CA PHE A 205 -6.24 3.02 -0.97
C PHE A 205 -4.93 3.52 -1.58
N TYR A 206 -3.81 3.11 -1.00
CA TYR A 206 -2.46 3.40 -1.48
C TYR A 206 -1.81 2.09 -1.90
N ILE A 207 -1.58 1.96 -3.20
CA ILE A 207 -1.34 0.69 -3.85
C ILE A 207 -0.04 0.80 -4.65
N GLU A 208 0.89 -0.11 -4.43
CA GLU A 208 2.12 -0.16 -5.22
C GLU A 208 2.41 -1.59 -5.65
N CYS A 209 2.72 -1.75 -6.94
CA CYS A 209 3.10 -3.04 -7.52
C CYS A 209 4.59 -3.09 -7.82
N ALA A 210 5.20 -4.24 -7.55
CA ALA A 210 6.57 -4.54 -7.92
C ALA A 210 6.69 -5.90 -8.64
N GLN A 211 7.80 -6.10 -9.35
CA GLN A 211 8.04 -7.29 -10.17
C GLN A 211 9.12 -8.18 -9.57
N LEU A 212 8.81 -9.46 -9.43
CA LEU A 212 9.67 -10.48 -8.83
C LEU A 212 9.98 -11.61 -9.79
N SER A 213 11.16 -12.21 -9.64
CA SER A 213 11.60 -13.43 -10.30
C SER A 213 11.82 -14.50 -9.24
N ILE A 214 10.81 -15.35 -9.05
CA ILE A 214 10.78 -16.31 -7.96
C ILE A 214 11.43 -17.61 -8.39
N THR A 215 12.33 -18.10 -7.54
CA THR A 215 12.98 -19.40 -7.71
C THR A 215 12.77 -20.28 -6.49
N GLY A 216 12.75 -21.60 -6.70
CA GLY A 216 12.54 -22.59 -5.65
C GLY A 216 12.04 -23.91 -6.21
N ASN A 217 11.88 -24.90 -5.33
CA ASN A 217 11.38 -26.23 -5.69
C ASN A 217 9.86 -26.38 -5.48
N GLY A 218 9.19 -25.29 -5.12
CA GLY A 218 7.75 -25.25 -4.95
C GLY A 218 7.00 -25.57 -6.24
N THR A 219 5.82 -26.17 -6.10
CA THR A 219 4.92 -26.49 -7.22
C THR A 219 3.49 -26.00 -6.98
N ALA A 220 3.24 -25.42 -5.81
CA ALA A 220 1.92 -24.96 -5.43
C ALA A 220 1.53 -23.69 -6.20
N SER A 221 0.24 -23.56 -6.48
CA SER A 221 -0.35 -22.39 -7.12
C SER A 221 -1.75 -22.19 -6.53
N PRO A 222 -2.08 -21.00 -6.01
CA PRO A 222 -3.41 -20.72 -5.48
C PRO A 222 -4.50 -20.88 -6.54
N SER A 223 -5.70 -21.25 -6.10
CA SER A 223 -6.86 -21.44 -6.97
C SER A 223 -8.17 -21.20 -6.19
N GLY A 224 -9.29 -21.10 -6.90
CA GLY A 224 -10.61 -20.95 -6.30
C GLY A 224 -10.72 -19.69 -5.47
N ASP A 225 -11.24 -19.82 -4.24
CA ASP A 225 -11.58 -18.69 -3.35
C ASP A 225 -10.36 -17.90 -2.83
N TYR A 226 -9.14 -18.35 -3.12
CA TYR A 226 -7.91 -17.59 -2.86
C TYR A 226 -7.59 -16.55 -3.95
N LEU A 227 -8.24 -16.65 -5.12
CA LEU A 227 -8.03 -15.73 -6.23
C LEU A 227 -9.04 -14.58 -6.19
N ALA A 228 -8.55 -13.42 -6.59
CA ALA A 228 -9.27 -12.16 -6.57
C ALA A 228 -8.90 -11.30 -7.78
N SER A 229 -9.83 -10.42 -8.18
CA SER A 229 -9.59 -9.39 -9.18
C SER A 229 -9.54 -8.01 -8.54
N PHE A 230 -8.67 -7.13 -9.05
CA PHE A 230 -8.72 -5.71 -8.76
C PHE A 230 -8.93 -4.96 -10.08
N PRO A 231 -9.97 -4.09 -10.18
CA PRO A 231 -11.12 -3.99 -9.27
C PRO A 231 -11.96 -5.29 -9.21
N GLY A 232 -12.81 -5.42 -8.18
CA GLY A 232 -13.80 -6.51 -8.04
C GLY A 232 -13.80 -7.21 -6.68
N ALA A 233 -12.63 -7.43 -6.08
CA ALA A 233 -12.48 -8.10 -4.79
C ALA A 233 -13.03 -7.29 -3.61
N TYR A 234 -13.05 -5.96 -3.73
CA TYR A 234 -13.51 -5.04 -2.70
C TYR A 234 -14.85 -4.43 -3.08
N LYS A 235 -15.70 -4.25 -2.07
CA LYS A 235 -16.95 -3.50 -2.14
C LYS A 235 -16.98 -2.44 -1.06
N ASP A 236 -17.57 -1.29 -1.35
CA ASP A 236 -17.67 -0.17 -0.41
C ASP A 236 -18.41 -0.51 0.90
N GLU A 237 -19.24 -1.56 0.86
CA GLU A 237 -20.00 -2.11 1.98
C GLU A 237 -19.27 -3.24 2.72
N ASP A 238 -18.11 -3.70 2.25
CA ASP A 238 -17.34 -4.72 2.96
C ASP A 238 -17.08 -4.22 4.39
N PRO A 239 -17.33 -5.04 5.43
CA PRO A 239 -17.33 -4.56 6.80
C PRO A 239 -16.06 -3.79 7.20
N GLY A 240 -14.88 -4.26 6.78
CA GLY A 240 -13.61 -3.61 7.07
C GLY A 240 -13.41 -2.24 6.41
N LEU A 241 -14.09 -1.99 5.27
CA LEU A 241 -14.06 -0.72 4.55
C LEU A 241 -15.18 0.21 5.02
N ALA A 242 -16.37 -0.34 5.32
CA ALA A 242 -17.53 0.40 5.83
C ALA A 242 -17.24 1.13 7.16
N MET A 243 -16.31 0.60 7.96
CA MET A 243 -15.84 1.24 9.19
C MET A 243 -15.35 2.68 9.02
N SER A 244 -14.86 3.04 7.82
CA SER A 244 -14.32 4.37 7.57
C SER A 244 -15.34 5.51 7.66
N GLN A 245 -16.65 5.19 7.61
CA GLN A 245 -17.76 6.15 7.74
C GLN A 245 -17.77 6.91 9.07
N TRP A 246 -17.12 6.35 10.08
CA TRP A 246 -17.34 6.71 11.47
C TRP A 246 -16.08 7.33 12.10
N TRP A 247 -15.19 7.95 11.32
CA TRP A 247 -14.01 8.69 11.78
C TRP A 247 -13.28 8.09 13.01
N MET A 248 -12.33 7.19 12.77
CA MET A 248 -11.65 6.44 13.83
C MET A 248 -10.49 7.19 14.53
N GLY A 249 -10.53 8.52 14.60
CA GLY A 249 -9.46 9.35 15.18
C GLY A 249 -9.62 9.68 16.67
N PRO A 250 -8.54 10.10 17.37
CA PRO A 250 -8.61 10.53 18.77
C PRO A 250 -9.59 11.71 18.94
N GLY A 251 -10.69 11.47 19.67
CA GLY A 251 -11.63 12.51 20.11
C GLY A 251 -12.79 12.87 19.17
N GLY A 252 -13.09 12.08 18.13
CA GLY A 252 -13.97 12.55 17.05
C GLY A 252 -15.18 11.71 16.64
N SER A 253 -15.47 10.55 17.22
CA SER A 253 -16.64 9.75 16.80
C SER A 253 -17.42 9.13 17.96
N PRO A 254 -18.76 9.08 17.89
CA PRO A 254 -19.54 8.28 18.83
C PRO A 254 -19.10 6.82 18.73
N PHE A 255 -18.76 6.26 19.89
CA PHE A 255 -18.39 4.84 20.02
C PHE A 255 -19.49 3.95 19.41
N GLN A 256 -19.11 3.15 18.42
CA GLN A 256 -19.94 2.09 17.88
C GLN A 256 -19.64 0.80 18.66
N PRO A 257 -20.62 0.21 19.38
CA PRO A 257 -20.39 -0.99 20.19
C PRO A 257 -19.79 -2.17 19.42
N GLU A 258 -20.10 -2.31 18.14
CA GLU A 258 -19.55 -3.32 17.23
C GLU A 258 -18.03 -3.21 17.03
N TRP A 259 -17.41 -2.09 17.41
CA TRP A 259 -15.98 -1.90 17.31
C TRP A 259 -15.20 -2.31 18.56
N ASN A 260 -15.88 -2.75 19.62
CA ASN A 260 -15.27 -3.27 20.83
C ASN A 260 -14.77 -4.72 20.63
N THR A 261 -13.88 -4.89 19.67
CA THR A 261 -13.22 -6.14 19.30
C THR A 261 -11.83 -5.81 18.75
N THR A 262 -10.90 -6.75 18.80
CA THR A 262 -9.62 -6.65 18.10
C THR A 262 -9.62 -7.40 16.76
N GLU A 263 -10.74 -8.05 16.43
CA GLU A 263 -10.91 -8.76 15.17
C GLU A 263 -11.31 -7.80 14.06
N TYR A 264 -10.36 -7.47 13.18
CA TYR A 264 -10.63 -6.66 12.00
C TYR A 264 -11.08 -7.56 10.82
N PRO A 265 -12.27 -7.30 10.23
CA PRO A 265 -12.71 -8.03 9.04
C PRO A 265 -11.97 -7.52 7.80
N PHE A 266 -10.81 -8.10 7.52
CA PHE A 266 -10.00 -7.74 6.35
C PHE A 266 -10.80 -7.89 5.04
N PRO A 267 -10.69 -6.93 4.10
CA PRO A 267 -11.31 -7.06 2.79
C PRO A 267 -10.54 -8.06 1.90
N GLY A 268 -11.21 -8.55 0.85
CA GLY A 268 -10.63 -9.50 -0.11
C GLY A 268 -10.55 -10.95 0.40
N PRO A 269 -9.88 -11.84 -0.35
CA PRO A 269 -9.81 -13.27 -0.04
C PRO A 269 -9.01 -13.55 1.23
N GLU A 270 -9.10 -14.78 1.72
CA GLU A 270 -8.25 -15.28 2.80
C GLU A 270 -6.77 -15.29 2.40
N VAL A 271 -5.88 -15.24 3.39
CA VAL A 271 -4.43 -15.38 3.16
C VAL A 271 -4.13 -16.80 2.66
N TRP A 272 -3.54 -16.90 1.47
CA TRP A 272 -3.03 -18.16 0.94
C TRP A 272 -1.66 -18.45 1.57
N SER A 273 -1.63 -19.45 2.45
CA SER A 273 -0.42 -19.92 3.12
C SER A 273 -0.29 -21.43 2.99
N GLU A 274 0.08 -21.90 1.79
CA GLU A 274 0.56 -23.27 1.66
C GLU A 274 2.01 -23.35 2.18
N GLN A 275 2.13 -23.90 3.40
CA GLN A 275 3.38 -24.25 4.08
C GLN A 275 4.25 -25.15 3.21
#